data_AF-A0A1S2NAA7-F1
#
_entry.id   AF-A0A1S2NAA7-F1
#
_cell.length_a   1.000
_cell.length_b   1.000
_cell.length_c   1.000
_cell.angle_alpha   90.00
_cell.angle_beta   90.00
_cell.angle_gamma   90.00
#
_symmetry.space_group_name_H-M   'P 1'
#
loop_
_entity.id
_entity.type
_entity.pdbx_description
1 polymer ?
#
loop_
_entity_poly.entity_id
_entity_poly.type
_entity_poly.pdbx_seq_one_letter_code
_entity_poly.pdbx_strand_id
1 'polypeptide(L)'
;MDDRFFRRATRASLPLLAWAAHFGFSYIVAAAQCTPGAWRPEGPNPWLLGGATLLALAVCVWSGAAAGKRLRQGSTEFVDYVAAASAVLAFVAIAWTGMPVLLVSGCA
;
A
#
# COMPACT_ATOMS: atom_id res chain seq x y z
N MET A 1 -20.17 -21.09 -2.35
CA MET A 1 -19.59 -20.03 -1.49
C MET A 1 -19.85 -18.71 -2.17
N ASP A 2 -20.60 -17.82 -1.53
CA ASP A 2 -21.19 -16.63 -2.14
C ASP A 2 -20.16 -15.58 -2.61
N ASP A 3 -20.19 -15.23 -3.90
CA ASP A 3 -19.40 -14.14 -4.51
C ASP A 3 -19.51 -12.80 -3.77
N ARG A 4 -20.65 -12.57 -3.10
CA ARG A 4 -20.90 -11.37 -2.29
C ARG A 4 -20.00 -11.31 -1.06
N PHE A 5 -19.71 -12.44 -0.41
CA PHE A 5 -18.83 -12.48 0.75
C PHE A 5 -17.39 -12.17 0.34
N PHE A 6 -16.88 -12.85 -0.69
CA PHE A 6 -15.54 -12.61 -1.23
C PHE A 6 -15.36 -11.16 -1.65
N ARG A 7 -16.31 -10.59 -2.41
CA ARG A 7 -16.24 -9.20 -2.86
C ARG A 7 -16.24 -8.19 -1.70
N ARG A 8 -16.96 -8.46 -0.60
CA ARG A 8 -16.96 -7.62 0.61
C ARG A 8 -15.65 -7.74 1.37
N ALA A 9 -15.19 -8.97 1.58
CA ALA A 9 -13.92 -9.27 2.24
C ALA A 9 -12.75 -8.61 1.49
N THR A 10 -12.67 -8.80 0.16
CA THR A 10 -11.65 -8.18 -0.68
C THR A 10 -11.70 -6.66 -0.62
N ARG A 11 -12.88 -6.03 -0.59
CA ARG A 11 -12.98 -4.56 -0.45
C ARG A 11 -12.45 -4.06 0.89
N ALA A 12 -12.73 -4.77 1.98
CA ALA A 12 -12.28 -4.39 3.31
C ALA A 12 -10.78 -4.66 3.50
N SER A 13 -10.21 -5.68 2.84
CA SER A 13 -8.79 -6.02 2.96
C SER A 13 -7.91 -5.40 1.87
N LEU A 14 -8.49 -4.85 0.79
CA LEU A 14 -7.75 -4.26 -0.33
C LEU A 14 -6.64 -3.29 0.10
N PRO A 15 -6.87 -2.35 1.05
CA PRO A 15 -5.83 -1.40 1.43
C PRO A 15 -4.67 -2.09 2.14
N LEU A 16 -4.96 -3.10 2.97
CA LEU A 16 -3.94 -3.90 3.66
C LEU A 16 -3.16 -4.77 2.69
N LEU A 17 -3.80 -5.32 1.66
CA LEU A 17 -3.14 -6.04 0.57
C LEU A 17 -2.23 -5.11 -0.23
N ALA A 18 -2.67 -3.89 -0.50
CA ALA A 18 -1.85 -2.87 -1.17
C ALA A 18 -0.61 -2.51 -0.33
N TRP A 19 -0.77 -2.35 0.99
CA TRP A 19 0.35 -2.16 1.91
C TRP A 19 1.31 -3.36 1.90
N ALA A 20 0.80 -4.59 2.03
CA ALA A 20 1.64 -5.79 2.05
C ALA A 20 2.42 -5.97 0.74
N ALA A 21 1.76 -5.74 -0.40
CA ALA A 21 2.39 -5.77 -1.72
C ALA A 21 3.45 -4.67 -1.87
N HIS A 22 3.14 -3.44 -1.42
CA HIS A 22 4.10 -2.32 -1.43
C HIS A 22 5.33 -2.63 -0.56
N PHE A 23 5.12 -3.11 0.65
CA PHE A 23 6.21 -3.48 1.56
C PHE A 23 7.09 -4.59 0.97
N GLY A 24 6.48 -5.67 0.49
CA GLY A 24 7.22 -6.78 -0.13
C GLY A 24 8.00 -6.35 -1.38
N PHE A 25 7.38 -5.55 -2.24
CA PHE A 25 8.04 -4.99 -3.42
C PHE A 25 9.24 -4.13 -3.04
N SER A 26 9.04 -3.15 -2.16
CA SER A 26 10.10 -2.24 -1.71
C SER A 26 11.26 -2.99 -1.06
N TYR A 27 10.95 -4.00 -0.23
CA TYR A 27 11.95 -4.84 0.41
C TYR A 27 12.77 -5.66 -0.60
N ILE A 28 12.11 -6.37 -1.53
CA ILE A 28 12.78 -7.22 -2.52
C ILE A 28 13.63 -6.37 -3.47
N VAL A 29 13.10 -5.23 -3.94
CA VAL A 29 13.83 -4.34 -4.85
C VAL A 29 15.05 -3.74 -4.16
N ALA A 30 14.90 -3.28 -2.91
CA ALA A 30 16.04 -2.77 -2.14
C ALA A 30 17.09 -3.87 -1.91
N ALA A 31 16.68 -5.08 -1.53
CA ALA A 31 17.59 -6.21 -1.34
C ALA A 31 18.35 -6.54 -2.64
N ALA A 32 17.64 -6.68 -3.77
CA ALA A 32 18.25 -6.99 -5.07
C ALA A 32 19.21 -5.90 -5.56
N GLN A 33 18.94 -4.62 -5.24
CA GLN A 33 19.79 -3.48 -5.58
C GLN A 33 20.99 -3.34 -4.64
N CYS A 34 20.97 -3.98 -3.46
CA CYS A 34 22.05 -3.91 -2.47
C CYS A 34 22.86 -5.21 -2.29
N THR A 35 22.63 -6.24 -3.12
CA THR A 35 23.38 -7.50 -3.04
C THR A 35 24.73 -7.40 -3.79
N PRO A 36 25.82 -8.07 -3.37
CA PRO A 36 27.07 -8.11 -4.15
C PRO A 36 26.84 -8.61 -5.59
N GLY A 37 27.21 -7.82 -6.60
CA GLY A 37 26.84 -8.05 -8.01
C GLY A 37 25.53 -7.39 -8.46
N ALA A 38 25.03 -6.42 -7.67
CA ALA A 38 23.76 -5.74 -7.87
C ALA A 38 23.55 -5.14 -9.27
N TRP A 39 22.28 -5.11 -9.67
CA TRP A 39 21.82 -4.48 -10.92
C TRP A 39 22.04 -2.96 -10.98
N ARG A 40 22.22 -2.29 -9.82
CA ARG A 40 22.71 -0.90 -9.73
C ARG A 40 23.65 -0.74 -8.54
N PRO A 41 24.96 -0.52 -8.76
CA PRO A 41 25.90 -0.25 -7.67
C PRO A 41 25.69 1.11 -7.00
N GLU A 42 24.86 1.97 -7.59
CA GLU A 42 24.55 3.33 -7.13
C GLU A 42 23.47 3.38 -6.03
N GLY A 43 22.88 2.23 -5.68
CA GLY A 43 21.83 2.13 -4.65
C GLY A 43 20.40 2.05 -5.21
N PRO A 44 19.39 2.07 -4.31
CA PRO A 44 18.01 1.83 -4.69
C PRO A 44 17.43 2.94 -5.59
N ASN A 45 16.67 2.61 -6.63
CA ASN A 45 16.12 3.62 -7.55
C ASN A 45 14.98 4.41 -6.88
N PRO A 46 15.16 5.71 -6.54
CA PRO A 46 14.18 6.48 -5.79
C PRO A 46 12.91 6.76 -6.60
N TRP A 47 13.00 6.82 -7.93
CA TRP A 47 11.84 7.02 -8.79
C TRP A 47 10.95 5.78 -8.87
N LEU A 48 11.55 4.58 -8.90
CA LEU A 48 10.82 3.33 -8.93
C LEU A 48 10.08 3.11 -7.61
N LEU A 49 10.78 3.28 -6.49
CA LEU A 49 10.23 3.09 -5.15
C LEU A 49 9.23 4.20 -4.81
N GLY A 50 9.56 5.46 -5.13
CA GLY A 50 8.65 6.59 -5.00
C GLY A 50 7.38 6.42 -5.84
N GLY A 51 7.49 5.94 -7.08
CA GLY A 51 6.33 5.63 -7.92
C GLY A 51 5.45 4.53 -7.32
N ALA A 52 6.06 3.46 -6.80
CA ALA A 52 5.33 2.38 -6.14
C ALA A 52 4.61 2.86 -4.86
N THR A 53 5.25 3.74 -4.07
CA THR A 53 4.64 4.37 -2.89
C THR A 53 3.44 5.22 -3.29
N LEU A 54 3.59 6.12 -4.29
CA LEU A 54 2.50 6.97 -4.76
C LEU A 54 1.31 6.16 -5.28
N LEU A 55 1.57 5.07 -6.02
CA LEU A 55 0.52 4.17 -6.50
C LEU A 55 -0.22 3.51 -5.33
N ALA A 56 0.50 3.00 -4.33
CA ALA A 56 -0.10 2.35 -3.17
C ALA A 56 -0.93 3.34 -2.33
N LEU A 57 -0.45 4.58 -2.16
CA LEU A 57 -1.21 5.64 -1.50
C LEU A 57 -2.47 6.01 -2.29
N ALA A 58 -2.39 6.09 -3.62
CA ALA A 58 -3.55 6.37 -4.47
C ALA A 58 -4.63 5.28 -4.34
N VAL A 59 -4.24 4.01 -4.26
CA VAL A 59 -5.17 2.89 -3.99
C VAL A 59 -5.84 3.05 -2.63
N CYS A 60 -5.10 3.41 -1.58
CA CYS A 60 -5.66 3.64 -0.25
C CYS A 60 -6.65 4.81 -0.25
N VAL A 61 -6.29 5.95 -0.84
CA VAL A 61 -7.18 7.11 -0.95
C VAL A 61 -8.45 6.77 -1.74
N TRP A 62 -8.33 6.06 -2.86
CA TRP A 62 -9.49 5.67 -3.65
C TRP A 62 -10.41 4.73 -2.89
N SER A 63 -9.86 3.70 -2.23
CA SER A 63 -10.65 2.77 -1.42
C SER A 63 -11.36 3.47 -0.24
N GLY A 64 -10.66 4.35 0.47
CA GLY A 64 -11.22 5.16 1.56
C GLY A 64 -12.30 6.13 1.08
N ALA A 65 -12.10 6.80 -0.06
CA ALA A 65 -13.10 7.67 -0.66
C ALA A 65 -14.35 6.89 -1.11
N ALA A 66 -14.17 5.69 -1.66
CA ALA A 66 -15.28 4.83 -2.06
C ALA A 66 -16.09 4.32 -0.85
N ALA A 67 -15.42 3.96 0.25
CA ALA A 67 -16.06 3.59 1.52
C ALA A 67 -16.77 4.79 2.15
N GLY A 68 -16.09 5.94 2.23
CA GLY A 68 -16.64 7.18 2.76
C GLY A 68 -17.88 7.67 1.99
N LYS A 69 -17.91 7.52 0.66
CA LYS A 69 -19.10 7.83 -0.15
C LYS A 69 -20.30 6.97 0.25
N ARG A 70 -20.10 5.67 0.52
CA ARG A 70 -21.18 4.75 0.93
C ARG A 70 -21.70 5.08 2.32
N LEU A 71 -20.80 5.36 3.26
CA LEU A 71 -21.16 5.79 4.61
C LEU A 71 -21.96 7.11 4.58
N ARG A 72 -21.55 8.08 3.74
CA ARG A 72 -22.29 9.35 3.55
C ARG A 72 -23.66 9.15 2.89
N GLN A 73 -23.84 8.07 2.13
CA GLN A 73 -25.13 7.67 1.56
C GLN A 73 -26.02 6.89 2.56
N GLY A 74 -25.60 6.77 3.82
CA GLY A 74 -26.38 6.13 4.88
C GLY A 74 -26.15 4.63 5.04
N SER A 75 -25.06 4.08 4.48
CA SER A 75 -24.70 2.68 4.72
C SER A 75 -24.39 2.44 6.21
N THR A 76 -25.05 1.45 6.80
CA THR A 76 -24.78 0.94 8.15
C THR A 76 -24.00 -0.37 8.13
N GLU A 77 -23.52 -0.82 6.95
CA GLU A 77 -22.76 -2.06 6.85
C GLU A 77 -21.39 -1.92 7.53
N PHE A 78 -21.11 -2.81 8.49
CA PHE A 78 -19.82 -2.86 9.21
C PHE A 78 -18.62 -2.91 8.25
N VAL A 79 -18.76 -3.57 7.10
CA VAL A 79 -17.74 -3.69 6.06
C VAL A 79 -17.27 -2.32 5.55
N ASP A 80 -18.15 -1.33 5.43
CA ASP A 80 -17.77 0.00 4.92
C ASP A 80 -16.96 0.77 5.97
N TYR A 81 -17.23 0.59 7.27
CA TYR A 81 -16.41 1.14 8.35
C TYR A 81 -15.03 0.49 8.40
N VAL A 82 -14.95 -0.83 8.29
CA VAL A 82 -13.67 -1.56 8.25
C VAL A 82 -12.86 -1.16 7.01
N ALA A 83 -13.51 -1.00 5.85
CA ALA A 83 -12.85 -0.53 4.63
C ALA A 83 -12.27 0.88 4.79
N ALA A 84 -12.99 1.80 5.44
CA ALA A 84 -12.47 3.14 5.72
C ALA A 84 -11.30 3.11 6.73
N ALA A 85 -11.44 2.37 7.83
CA ALA A 85 -10.40 2.24 8.85
C ALA A 85 -9.13 1.58 8.30
N SER A 86 -9.27 0.49 7.54
CA SER A 86 -8.14 -0.19 6.90
C SER A 86 -7.45 0.70 5.85
N ALA A 87 -8.19 1.53 5.11
CA ALA A 87 -7.61 2.49 4.18
C ALA A 87 -6.73 3.52 4.89
N VAL A 88 -7.17 4.06 6.03
CA VAL A 88 -6.37 4.98 6.85
C VAL A 88 -5.14 4.27 7.41
N LEU A 89 -5.31 3.07 7.98
CA LEU A 89 -4.21 2.30 8.56
C LEU A 89 -3.14 1.96 7.51
N ALA A 90 -3.56 1.47 6.34
CA ALA A 90 -2.68 1.15 5.23
C ALA A 90 -1.96 2.40 4.71
N PHE A 91 -2.65 3.53 4.60
CA PHE A 91 -2.05 4.79 4.18
C PHE A 91 -0.91 5.20 5.13
N VAL A 92 -1.16 5.17 6.45
CA VAL A 92 -0.14 5.50 7.46
C VAL A 92 1.03 4.52 7.38
N ALA A 93 0.75 3.22 7.24
CA ALA A 93 1.78 2.21 7.15
C ALA A 93 2.65 2.35 5.88
N ILE A 94 2.04 2.68 4.72
CA ILE A 94 2.77 2.96 3.47
C ILE A 94 3.61 4.23 3.60
N ALA A 95 3.04 5.31 4.16
CA ALA A 95 3.78 6.55 4.35
C ALA A 95 4.99 6.34 5.28
N TRP A 96 4.80 5.59 6.37
CA TRP A 96 5.85 5.25 7.33
C TRP A 96 6.95 4.38 6.71
N THR A 97 6.58 3.37 5.90
CA THR A 97 7.54 2.45 5.27
C THR A 97 8.23 3.05 4.05
N GLY A 98 7.56 3.94 3.32
CA GLY A 98 8.11 4.64 2.15
C GLY A 98 9.10 5.75 2.51
N MET A 99 8.95 6.42 3.66
CA MET A 99 9.84 7.51 4.08
C MET A 99 11.32 7.08 4.17
N PRO A 100 11.69 6.01 4.92
CA PRO A 100 13.09 5.56 5.01
C PRO A 100 13.66 5.18 3.65
N VAL A 101 12.87 4.52 2.80
CA VAL A 101 13.29 4.08 1.46
C VAL A 101 13.67 5.26 0.56
N LEU A 102 13.03 6.41 0.73
CA LEU A 102 13.35 7.63 -0.03
C LEU A 102 14.51 8.43 0.56
N LEU A 103 14.83 8.24 1.85
CA LEU A 103 15.90 8.95 2.55
C LEU A 103 17.24 8.20 2.50
N VAL A 104 17.23 6.90 2.23
CA VAL A 104 18.44 6.09 2.08
C VAL A 104 19.05 6.34 0.68
N SER A 105 20.23 6.94 0.65
CA SER A 105 20.96 7.31 -0.58
C SER A 105 21.95 6.24 -1.06
N GLY A 106 22.05 5.09 -0.39
CA GLY A 106 23.00 4.04 -0.75
C GLY A 106 22.76 2.72 -0.02
N CYS A 107 23.41 1.67 -0.51
CA CYS A 107 23.48 0.39 0.18
C CYS A 107 24.62 0.43 1.19
N ALA A 108 24.37 -0.03 2.42
CA ALA A 108 25.38 -0.14 3.48
C ALA A 108 26.31 -1.32 3.25
#